data_AF-A0A849M4G2-F1
#
_entry.id   AF-A0A849M4G2-F1
#
_cell.length_a   1.000
_cell.length_b   1.000
_cell.length_c   1.000
_cell.angle_alpha   90.00
_cell.angle_beta   90.00
_cell.angle_gamma   90.00
#
_symmetry.space_group_name_H-M   'P 1'
#
loop_
_entity.id
_entity.type
_entity.pdbx_description
1 polymer ?
#
loop_
_entity_poly.entity_id
_entity_poly.type
_entity_poly.pdbx_seq_one_letter_code
_entity_poly.pdbx_strand_id
1 'polypeptide(L)'
;MKLLKNILFAIFISLFFAGNANSQIIVTKKPNKPKVLVVKTKQPGSNYVWINGHWKVHKNKYVWKKGHWVKARKHHVWIPGHWKEVRKGWKWIPGHWKNLGRKQKR
;
A
#
# COMPACT_ATOMS: atom_id res chain seq x y z
N MET A 1 24.29 -1.75 34.48
CA MET A 1 24.11 -2.45 33.19
C MET A 1 22.67 -2.85 32.82
N LYS A 2 21.64 -2.54 33.62
CA LYS A 2 20.22 -2.76 33.22
C LYS A 2 19.58 -1.53 32.54
N LEU A 3 20.11 -0.33 32.77
CA LEU A 3 19.59 0.92 32.21
C LEU A 3 20.05 1.22 30.76
N LEU A 4 21.22 0.73 30.32
CA LEU A 4 21.68 0.90 28.93
C LEU A 4 20.88 0.04 27.93
N LYS A 5 20.30 -1.08 28.40
CA LYS A 5 19.58 -2.05 27.56
C LYS A 5 18.16 -1.59 27.20
N ASN A 6 17.55 -0.74 28.03
CA ASN A 6 16.20 -0.22 27.79
C ASN A 6 16.17 0.93 26.76
N ILE A 7 17.27 1.67 26.61
CA ILE A 7 17.37 2.76 25.63
C ILE A 7 17.51 2.21 24.19
N LEU A 8 18.17 1.05 24.02
CA LEU A 8 18.28 0.38 22.72
C LEU A 8 16.96 -0.23 22.22
N PHE A 9 16.02 -0.55 23.12
CA PHE A 9 14.71 -1.08 22.75
C PHE A 9 13.77 0.03 22.23
N ALA A 10 13.93 1.27 22.69
CA ALA A 10 13.11 2.40 22.27
C ALA A 10 13.45 2.90 20.85
N ILE A 11 14.68 2.71 20.38
CA ILE A 11 15.12 3.11 19.02
C ILE A 11 14.64 2.11 17.96
N PHE A 12 14.44 0.83 18.34
CA PHE A 12 14.02 -0.18 17.38
C PHE A 12 12.54 -0.07 16.98
N ILE A 13 11.70 0.52 17.85
CA ILE A 13 10.27 0.74 17.59
C ILE A 13 10.04 1.99 16.71
N SER A 14 10.91 3.00 16.78
CA SER A 14 10.79 4.22 15.97
C SER A 14 11.20 4.03 14.50
N LEU A 15 12.02 3.01 14.18
CA LEU A 15 12.37 2.66 12.79
C LEU A 15 11.27 1.88 12.05
N PHE A 16 10.24 1.38 12.75
CA PHE A 16 9.12 0.67 12.13
C PHE A 16 7.88 1.55 11.89
N PHE A 17 7.92 2.80 12.33
CA PHE A 17 6.90 3.82 12.05
C PHE A 17 7.35 4.76 10.92
N ALA A 18 7.82 4.22 9.80
CA ALA A 18 7.67 4.92 8.52
C ALA A 18 6.17 4.90 8.14
N GLY A 19 5.36 5.62 8.90
CA GLY A 19 4.00 5.96 8.53
C GLY A 19 4.07 6.62 7.16
N ASN A 20 3.54 5.95 6.15
CA ASN A 20 3.53 6.49 4.79
C ASN A 20 2.80 7.84 4.85
N ALA A 21 3.55 8.93 4.74
CA ALA A 21 2.99 10.26 4.52
C ALA A 21 2.25 10.23 3.18
N ASN A 22 0.94 9.96 3.24
CA ASN A 22 0.09 9.96 2.08
C ASN A 22 -0.24 11.42 1.75
N SER A 23 0.61 12.07 0.96
CA SER A 23 0.23 13.30 0.25
C SER A 23 -0.96 12.96 -0.65
N GLN A 24 -2.13 13.55 -0.38
CA GLN A 24 -3.35 13.28 -1.13
C GLN A 24 -3.53 14.36 -2.20
N ILE A 25 -3.57 13.95 -3.47
CA ILE A 25 -3.78 14.86 -4.61
C ILE A 25 -5.16 14.60 -5.19
N ILE A 26 -5.97 15.66 -5.31
CA ILE A 26 -7.23 15.60 -6.03
C ILE A 26 -6.95 16.02 -7.48
N VAL A 27 -7.39 15.21 -8.43
CA VAL A 27 -7.26 15.49 -9.86
C VAL A 27 -8.63 15.70 -10.48
N THR A 28 -8.78 16.72 -11.32
CA THR A 28 -10.04 17.03 -12.00
C THR A 28 -10.44 15.94 -12.99
N LYS A 29 -9.46 15.40 -13.74
CA LYS A 29 -9.64 14.28 -14.68
C LYS A 29 -8.79 13.09 -14.27
N LYS A 30 -9.35 11.88 -14.34
CA LYS A 30 -8.62 10.63 -14.10
C LYS A 30 -7.45 10.52 -15.10
N PRO A 31 -6.19 10.35 -14.64
CA PRO A 31 -5.08 10.07 -15.53
C PRO A 31 -5.33 8.77 -16.31
N ASN A 32 -5.00 8.76 -17.60
CA ASN A 32 -5.10 7.54 -18.39
C ASN A 32 -4.17 6.48 -17.78
N LYS A 33 -4.72 5.31 -17.45
CA LYS A 33 -3.91 4.17 -17.03
C LYS A 33 -2.95 3.84 -18.17
N PRO A 34 -1.63 3.84 -17.95
CA PRO A 34 -0.69 3.50 -19.01
C PRO A 34 -0.99 2.07 -19.48
N LYS A 35 -0.90 1.87 -20.81
CA LYS A 35 -1.03 0.55 -21.45
C LYS A 35 0.22 -0.27 -21.14
N VAL A 36 0.36 -0.71 -19.89
CA VAL A 36 1.47 -1.55 -19.45
C VAL A 36 1.03 -3.00 -19.56
N LEU A 37 1.77 -3.79 -20.35
CA LEU A 37 1.62 -5.24 -20.37
C LEU A 37 1.79 -5.76 -18.93
N VAL A 38 0.79 -6.51 -18.45
CA VAL A 38 0.85 -7.11 -17.11
C VAL A 38 1.76 -8.33 -17.20
N VAL A 39 3.06 -8.09 -17.18
CA VAL A 39 4.06 -9.16 -17.12
C VAL A 39 4.14 -9.65 -15.69
N LYS A 40 3.45 -10.75 -15.40
CA LYS A 40 3.64 -11.49 -14.15
C LYS A 40 4.93 -12.29 -14.28
N THR A 41 5.97 -11.90 -13.55
CA THR A 41 7.15 -12.76 -13.40
C THR A 41 6.77 -14.07 -12.72
N LYS A 42 7.62 -15.10 -12.82
CA LYS A 42 7.42 -16.37 -12.09
C LYS A 42 7.12 -16.08 -10.61
N GLN A 43 6.09 -16.74 -10.08
CA GLN A 43 5.70 -16.59 -8.68
C GLN A 43 6.86 -17.05 -7.78
N PRO A 44 7.37 -16.18 -6.87
CA PRO A 44 8.50 -16.54 -6.01
C PRO A 44 8.21 -17.69 -5.03
N GLY A 45 6.95 -17.85 -4.63
CA GLY A 45 6.50 -18.91 -3.73
C GLY A 45 4.99 -18.87 -3.49
N SER A 46 4.44 -19.94 -2.91
CA SER A 46 2.99 -20.10 -2.66
C SER A 46 2.41 -19.05 -1.70
N ASN A 47 3.24 -18.46 -0.84
CA ASN A 47 2.87 -17.41 0.11
C ASN A 47 3.05 -15.99 -0.45
N TYR A 48 3.06 -15.81 -1.78
CA TYR A 48 3.10 -14.49 -2.41
C TYR A 48 1.77 -14.19 -3.10
N VAL A 49 1.32 -12.95 -3.02
CA VAL A 49 0.19 -12.43 -3.79
C VAL A 49 0.68 -11.44 -4.83
N TRP A 50 0.02 -11.44 -5.98
CA TRP A 50 0.27 -10.46 -7.02
C TRP A 50 -0.46 -9.16 -6.72
N ILE A 51 0.27 -8.07 -6.51
CA ILE A 51 -0.29 -6.73 -6.46
C ILE A 51 -0.26 -6.17 -7.87
N ASN A 52 -1.44 -5.92 -8.44
CA ASN A 52 -1.57 -5.25 -9.74
C ASN A 52 -0.91 -3.87 -9.72
N GLY A 53 -0.49 -3.41 -10.89
CA GLY A 53 0.00 -2.05 -11.05
C GLY A 53 -1.05 -1.05 -10.56
N HIS A 54 -0.60 -0.02 -9.85
CA HIS A 54 -1.48 0.94 -9.19
C HIS A 54 -0.86 2.33 -9.19
N TRP A 55 -1.71 3.33 -9.05
CA TRP A 55 -1.25 4.70 -8.85
C TRP A 55 -0.63 4.85 -7.46
N LYS A 56 0.45 5.61 -7.38
CA LYS A 56 1.08 6.05 -6.14
C LYS A 56 1.35 7.54 -6.26
N VAL A 57 1.23 8.26 -5.15
CA VAL A 57 1.71 9.64 -5.09
C VAL A 57 3.21 9.65 -4.86
N HIS A 58 3.95 10.32 -5.73
CA HIS A 58 5.38 10.57 -5.60
C HIS A 58 5.67 12.02 -6.01
N LYS A 59 6.36 12.78 -5.16
CA LYS A 59 6.70 14.20 -5.39
C LYS A 59 5.49 15.02 -5.89
N ASN A 60 4.37 14.94 -5.17
CA ASN A 60 3.11 15.62 -5.51
C ASN A 60 2.54 15.31 -6.91
N LYS A 61 2.83 14.14 -7.48
CA LYS A 61 2.21 13.67 -8.74
C LYS A 61 1.78 12.21 -8.64
N TYR A 62 0.76 11.83 -9.40
CA TYR A 62 0.39 10.43 -9.58
C TYR A 62 1.34 9.75 -10.56
N VAL A 63 2.03 8.73 -10.07
CA VAL A 63 2.92 7.88 -10.87
C VAL A 63 2.39 6.46 -10.90
N TRP A 64 2.57 5.78 -12.03
CA TRP A 64 2.19 4.38 -12.17
C TRP A 64 3.27 3.48 -11.57
N LYS A 65 2.92 2.73 -10.53
CA LYS A 65 3.78 1.67 -9.99
C LYS A 65 3.45 0.36 -10.70
N LYS A 66 4.46 -0.31 -11.27
CA LYS A 66 4.31 -1.63 -11.89
C LYS A 66 3.82 -2.67 -10.86
N GLY A 67 3.10 -3.67 -11.36
CA GLY A 67 2.67 -4.80 -10.55
C GLY A 67 3.86 -5.61 -10.05
N HIS A 68 3.74 -6.22 -8.87
CA HIS A 68 4.82 -6.97 -8.25
C HIS A 68 4.25 -8.02 -7.29
N TRP A 69 5.04 -9.06 -7.04
CA TRP A 69 4.78 -10.05 -6.01
C TRP A 69 5.10 -9.47 -4.64
N VAL A 70 4.22 -9.67 -3.68
CA VAL A 70 4.44 -9.32 -2.27
C VAL A 70 4.09 -10.52 -1.40
N LYS A 71 4.89 -10.77 -0.37
CA LYS A 71 4.62 -11.83 0.61
C LYS A 71 3.26 -11.60 1.26
N ALA A 72 2.40 -12.62 1.20
CA ALA A 72 1.09 -12.62 1.81
C ALA A 72 1.19 -12.42 3.32
N ARG A 73 0.27 -11.62 3.87
CA ARG A 73 0.14 -11.43 5.31
C ARG A 73 -0.87 -12.43 5.86
N LYS A 74 -0.50 -13.16 6.92
CA LYS A 74 -1.40 -14.13 7.59
C LYS A 74 -2.67 -13.41 8.05
N HIS A 75 -3.83 -14.02 7.80
CA HIS A 75 -5.15 -13.44 8.14
C HIS A 75 -5.44 -12.06 7.52
N HIS A 76 -4.78 -11.69 6.42
CA HIS A 76 -5.07 -10.45 5.72
C HIS A 76 -5.32 -10.72 4.24
N VAL A 77 -6.19 -9.91 3.65
CA VAL A 77 -6.42 -9.88 2.20
C VAL A 77 -5.96 -8.54 1.65
N TRP A 78 -5.31 -8.57 0.48
CA TRP A 78 -4.97 -7.35 -0.22
C TRP A 78 -6.22 -6.79 -0.91
N ILE A 79 -6.57 -5.55 -0.60
CA ILE A 79 -7.61 -4.80 -1.29
C ILE A 79 -6.93 -3.86 -2.28
N PRO A 80 -7.17 -4.03 -3.60
CA PRO A 80 -6.64 -3.12 -4.60
C PRO A 80 -7.09 -1.68 -4.39
N GLY A 81 -6.20 -0.74 -4.70
CA GLY A 81 -6.56 0.68 -4.71
C GLY A 81 -7.54 1.00 -5.85
N HIS A 82 -8.28 2.08 -5.69
CA HIS A 82 -9.28 2.52 -6.67
C HIS A 82 -9.39 4.05 -6.70
N TRP A 83 -9.89 4.59 -7.81
CA TRP A 83 -10.28 5.99 -7.88
C TRP A 83 -11.62 6.17 -7.17
N LYS A 84 -11.68 7.12 -6.26
CA LYS A 84 -12.90 7.56 -5.57
C LYS A 84 -13.22 8.98 -5.99
N GLU A 85 -14.46 9.21 -6.37
CA GLU A 85 -14.97 10.54 -6.66
C GLU A 85 -15.12 11.37 -5.36
N VAL A 86 -14.84 12.66 -5.46
CA VAL A 86 -14.97 13.66 -4.40
C VAL A 86 -15.49 14.97 -4.98
N ARG A 87 -15.99 15.86 -4.12
CA ARG A 87 -16.57 17.17 -4.53
C ARG A 87 -15.76 17.96 -5.55
N LYS A 88 -14.42 17.85 -5.55
CA LYS A 88 -13.51 18.60 -6.43
C LYS A 88 -12.80 17.75 -7.49
N GLY A 89 -13.32 16.54 -7.78
CA GLY A 89 -12.76 15.65 -8.81
C GLY A 89 -12.56 14.22 -8.31
N TRP A 90 -11.39 13.65 -8.59
CA TRP A 90 -11.07 12.25 -8.29
C TRP A 90 -9.87 12.17 -7.37
N LYS A 91 -9.90 11.24 -6.42
CA LYS A 91 -8.76 10.88 -5.57
C LYS A 91 -8.46 9.41 -5.70
N TRP A 92 -7.18 9.06 -5.71
CA TRP A 92 -6.79 7.66 -5.62
C TRP A 92 -6.81 7.22 -4.16
N ILE A 93 -7.54 6.14 -3.88
CA ILE A 93 -7.47 5.43 -2.61
C ILE A 93 -6.42 4.33 -2.76
N PRO A 94 -5.28 4.40 -2.04
CA PRO A 94 -4.26 3.36 -2.11
C PRO A 94 -4.81 1.99 -1.69
N GLY A 95 -4.29 0.95 -2.34
CA GLY A 95 -4.56 -0.41 -1.91
C GLY A 95 -3.96 -0.67 -0.53
N HIS A 96 -4.60 -1.54 0.23
CA HIS A 96 -4.19 -1.82 1.61
C HIS A 96 -4.48 -3.27 1.98
N TRP A 97 -3.80 -3.74 3.02
CA TRP A 97 -4.10 -5.02 3.63
C TRP A 97 -5.25 -4.87 4.60
N LYS A 98 -6.35 -5.60 4.38
CA LYS A 98 -7.46 -5.70 5.31
C LYS A 98 -7.29 -6.94 6.18
N ASN A 99 -7.33 -6.75 7.50
CA ASN A 99 -7.34 -7.84 8.46
C ASN A 99 -8.69 -8.57 8.39
N LEU A 100 -8.66 -9.89 8.27
CA LEU A 100 -9.82 -10.79 8.27
C LEU A 100 -10.20 -11.26 9.68
N GLY A 101 -9.62 -10.64 10.73
CA GLY A 101 -9.92 -10.88 12.14
C GLY A 101 -11.43 -11.02 12.36
N ARG A 102 -11.79 -12.04 13.15
CA ARG A 102 -13.16 -12.53 13.39
C ARG A 102 -14.18 -11.40 13.28
N LYS A 103 -15.19 -11.58 12.41
CA LYS A 103 -16.33 -10.66 12.23
C LYS A 103 -16.72 -10.03 13.57
N GLN A 104 -16.39 -8.76 13.77
CA GLN A 104 -17.03 -7.97 14.80
C GLN A 104 -18.48 -7.82 14.34
N LYS A 105 -19.38 -8.67 14.85
CA LYS A 105 -20.82 -8.43 14.78
C LYS A 105 -21.03 -7.03 15.38
N ARG A 106 -21.49 -6.10 14.55
CA ARG A 106 -22.17 -4.89 15.02
C ARG A 106 -23.60 -5.26 15.35
#